data_AF-W2TBD4-F1
#
_entry.id   AF-W2TBD4-F1
#
_cell.length_a   1.000
_cell.length_b   1.000
_cell.length_c   1.000
_cell.angle_alpha   90.00
_cell.angle_beta   90.00
_cell.angle_gamma   90.00
#
_symmetry.space_group_name_H-M   'P 1'
#
loop_
_entity.id
_entity.type
_entity.pdbx_description
1 polymer ?
#
loop_
_entity_poly.entity_id
_entity_poly.type
_entity_poly.pdbx_seq_one_letter_code
_entity_poly.pdbx_strand_id
1 'polypeptide(L)'
;MVVDRTEAASFMRQNMIIVASLRTSDPYKAVRIKITTKEMKIAKFPKDELSVDIARAMRNDQLPNSLPVSRRDEAFDPETAFTSNTYKKHVPGHKHSGVQWKIPLFLRDPLTLEPTVKWLVENSTAILDLGKDTVLDREGRSFVRIRYDAELYLDITARLHADPNCIPVAARTRLMDDSFTLAEVGNLSYAHALNISVYLRKETAYPPVKMLHAHLDFLVSRLTAHPKFPLFQKFIIAILEPLFEHFQRHPLENDVKIHEE
;
A
#
# COMPACT_ATOMS: atom_id res chain seq x y z
N MET A 1 -10.74 15.66 27.52
CA MET A 1 -10.81 14.44 26.69
C MET A 1 -9.39 13.96 26.46
N VAL A 2 -8.97 12.93 27.18
CA VAL A 2 -7.69 12.26 26.95
C VAL A 2 -7.95 11.26 25.85
N VAL A 3 -7.52 11.56 24.62
CA VAL A 3 -7.52 10.57 23.54
C VAL A 3 -6.46 9.55 23.92
N ASP A 4 -6.86 8.30 24.09
CA ASP A 4 -5.95 7.19 24.36
C ASP A 4 -4.89 7.15 23.23
N ARG A 5 -3.61 7.11 23.61
CA ARG A 5 -2.47 7.12 22.67
C ARG A 5 -2.56 5.96 21.67
N THR A 6 -3.21 4.87 22.07
CA THR A 6 -3.43 3.66 21.25
C THR A 6 -4.49 3.91 20.17
N GLU A 7 -5.59 4.58 20.54
CA GLU A 7 -6.63 5.04 19.61
C GLU A 7 -6.10 6.10 18.64
N ALA A 8 -5.31 7.05 19.14
CA ALA A 8 -4.65 8.06 18.29
C ALA A 8 -3.68 7.41 17.29
N ALA A 9 -2.87 6.42 17.71
CA ALA A 9 -1.95 5.71 16.82
C ALA A 9 -2.68 4.84 15.76
N SER A 10 -3.79 4.19 16.15
CA SER A 10 -4.66 3.43 15.24
C SER A 10 -5.36 4.34 14.23
N PHE A 11 -5.87 5.49 14.69
CA PHE A 11 -6.50 6.52 13.88
C PHE A 11 -5.51 7.20 12.91
N MET A 12 -4.27 7.44 13.35
CA MET A 12 -3.19 7.99 12.53
C MET A 12 -2.82 7.06 11.36
N ARG A 13 -2.77 5.74 11.59
CA ARG A 13 -2.57 4.75 10.51
C ARG A 13 -3.68 4.77 9.46
N GLN A 14 -4.88 5.20 9.82
CA GLN A 14 -6.08 5.08 8.98
C GLN A 14 -6.49 6.36 8.24
N ASN A 15 -5.86 7.52 8.46
CA ASN A 15 -6.40 8.78 7.92
C ASN A 15 -5.41 9.70 7.18
N MET A 16 -4.12 9.37 7.07
CA MET A 16 -3.14 10.28 6.45
C MET A 16 -2.20 9.60 5.44
N ILE A 17 -2.04 10.23 4.28
CA ILE A 17 -1.17 9.80 3.18
C ILE A 17 -0.10 10.87 2.95
N ILE A 18 1.15 10.44 2.79
CA ILE A 18 2.20 11.22 2.15
C ILE A 18 2.23 10.85 0.68
N VAL A 19 2.13 11.84 -0.20
CA VAL A 19 2.37 11.67 -1.62
C VAL A 19 3.81 12.08 -1.91
N ALA A 20 4.62 11.13 -2.36
CA ALA A 20 5.97 11.34 -2.86
C ALA A 20 5.96 11.32 -4.40
N SER A 21 6.57 12.33 -5.01
CA SER A 21 6.71 12.43 -6.47
C SER A 21 8.14 12.76 -6.87
N LEU A 22 8.63 12.16 -7.96
CA LEU A 22 9.98 12.38 -8.46
C LEU A 22 10.14 13.84 -8.91
N ARG A 23 11.29 14.45 -8.58
CA ARG A 23 11.63 15.79 -9.06
C ARG A 23 12.79 15.79 -10.07
N THR A 24 13.56 14.70 -10.14
CA THR A 24 14.69 14.56 -11.06
C THR A 24 14.98 13.07 -11.28
N SER A 25 15.06 12.66 -12.55
CA SER A 25 15.34 11.28 -12.99
C SER A 25 16.81 11.03 -13.34
N ASP A 26 17.72 11.95 -13.02
CA ASP A 26 19.14 11.80 -13.33
C ASP A 26 19.75 10.63 -12.52
N PRO A 27 20.14 9.53 -13.18
CA PRO A 27 20.61 8.32 -12.50
C PRO A 27 21.97 8.49 -11.81
N TYR A 28 22.67 9.60 -12.06
CA TYR A 28 23.94 9.94 -11.42
C TYR A 28 23.79 10.99 -10.31
N LYS A 29 22.57 11.46 -10.04
CA LYS A 29 22.27 12.39 -8.95
C LYS A 29 21.38 11.74 -7.90
N ALA A 30 21.49 12.26 -6.69
CA ALA A 30 20.73 11.77 -5.57
C ALA A 30 19.21 11.90 -5.82
N VAL A 31 18.44 10.88 -5.39
CA VAL A 31 17.00 10.81 -5.64
C VAL A 31 16.30 11.93 -4.87
N ARG A 32 15.88 12.97 -5.60
CA ARG A 32 15.11 14.06 -5.01
C ARG A 32 13.63 13.86 -5.22
N ILE A 33 12.91 13.74 -4.12
CA ILE A 33 11.46 13.61 -4.11
C ILE A 33 10.81 14.84 -3.51
N LYS A 34 9.74 15.28 -4.15
CA LYS A 34 8.80 16.25 -3.61
C LYS A 34 7.77 15.49 -2.80
N ILE A 35 7.53 15.89 -1.56
CA ILE A 35 6.51 15.30 -0.71
C ILE A 35 5.42 16.31 -0.35
N THR A 36 4.18 15.83 -0.33
CA THR A 36 2.99 16.60 0.08
C THR A 36 2.10 15.75 0.97
N THR A 37 1.56 16.31 2.05
CA THR A 37 0.58 15.64 2.90
C THR A 37 -0.81 15.72 2.31
N LYS A 38 -1.58 14.63 2.44
CA LYS A 38 -3.01 14.60 2.11
C LYS A 38 -3.76 13.75 3.14
N GLU A 39 -5.00 14.13 3.42
CA GLU A 39 -5.94 13.24 4.11
C GLU A 39 -6.24 12.02 3.24
N MET A 40 -6.33 10.84 3.86
CA MET A 40 -6.82 9.64 3.21
C MET A 40 -8.33 9.77 3.01
N LYS A 41 -8.74 9.93 1.77
CA LYS A 41 -10.16 9.92 1.36
C LYS A 41 -10.33 8.82 0.35
N ILE A 42 -11.48 8.15 0.34
CA ILE A 42 -11.81 7.24 -0.77
C ILE A 42 -11.73 8.07 -2.05
N ALA A 43 -10.85 7.66 -2.95
CA ALA A 43 -10.64 8.33 -4.22
C ALA A 43 -11.41 7.60 -5.33
N LYS A 44 -11.62 8.28 -6.45
CA LYS A 44 -12.13 7.63 -7.66
C LYS A 44 -11.14 6.53 -8.03
N PHE A 45 -11.60 5.28 -8.06
CA PHE A 45 -10.73 4.17 -8.43
C PHE A 45 -10.19 4.39 -9.85
N PRO A 46 -8.94 4.00 -10.10
CA PRO A 46 -8.38 4.11 -11.44
C PRO A 46 -9.17 3.27 -12.45
N LYS A 47 -9.16 3.69 -13.71
CA LYS A 47 -9.93 3.06 -14.80
C LYS A 47 -9.32 1.75 -15.31
N ASP A 48 -8.33 1.19 -14.65
CA ASP A 48 -7.80 -0.12 -15.06
C ASP A 48 -8.84 -1.21 -14.81
N GLU A 49 -8.81 -2.25 -15.66
CA GLU A 49 -9.83 -3.29 -15.70
C GLU A 49 -10.02 -3.98 -14.35
N LEU A 50 -8.94 -4.29 -13.63
CA LEU A 50 -9.02 -4.95 -12.33
C LEU A 50 -9.62 -4.05 -11.25
N SER A 51 -9.19 -2.79 -11.16
CA SER A 51 -9.78 -1.83 -10.22
C SER A 51 -11.27 -1.63 -10.50
N VAL A 52 -11.66 -1.60 -11.78
CA VAL A 52 -13.06 -1.55 -12.23
C VAL A 52 -13.82 -2.83 -11.86
N ASP A 53 -13.19 -4.00 -11.95
CA ASP A 53 -13.82 -5.27 -11.62
C ASP A 53 -14.02 -5.41 -10.10
N ILE A 54 -13.03 -5.01 -9.29
CA ILE A 54 -13.14 -4.96 -7.83
C ILE A 54 -14.27 -4.00 -7.42
N ALA A 55 -14.36 -2.84 -8.08
CA ALA A 55 -15.47 -1.92 -7.89
C ALA A 55 -16.84 -2.54 -8.13
N ARG A 56 -16.97 -3.26 -9.25
CA ARG A 56 -18.22 -3.91 -9.64
C ARG A 56 -18.59 -4.99 -8.63
N ALA A 57 -17.63 -5.77 -8.17
CA ALA A 57 -17.82 -6.76 -7.12
C ALA A 57 -18.27 -6.12 -5.79
N MET A 58 -17.67 -4.99 -5.40
CA MET A 58 -18.08 -4.25 -4.19
C MET A 58 -19.54 -3.77 -4.28
N ARG A 59 -20.00 -3.32 -5.45
CA ARG A 59 -21.40 -2.92 -5.68
C ARG A 59 -22.37 -4.11 -5.57
N ASN A 60 -22.02 -5.27 -6.14
CA ASN A 60 -22.90 -6.45 -6.12
C ASN A 60 -23.13 -6.99 -4.70
N ASP A 61 -22.12 -6.94 -3.83
CA ASP A 61 -22.20 -7.39 -2.43
C ASP A 61 -23.11 -6.49 -1.57
N GLN A 62 -23.42 -5.27 -2.03
CA GLN A 62 -24.30 -4.34 -1.33
C GLN A 62 -25.79 -4.58 -1.56
N LEU A 63 -26.14 -5.39 -2.55
CA LEU A 63 -27.52 -5.67 -2.93
C LEU A 63 -27.85 -7.07 -2.44
N PRO A 64 -28.52 -7.22 -1.27
CA PRO A 64 -28.63 -8.52 -0.60
C PRO A 64 -29.41 -9.58 -1.38
N ASN A 65 -30.06 -9.23 -2.50
CA ASN A 65 -30.97 -10.09 -3.26
C ASN A 65 -31.02 -9.83 -4.78
N SER A 66 -30.02 -9.20 -5.40
CA SER A 66 -30.05 -9.05 -6.88
C SER A 66 -29.35 -10.22 -7.56
N LEU A 67 -30.11 -10.99 -8.35
CA LEU A 67 -29.62 -11.98 -9.32
C LEU A 67 -28.38 -11.45 -10.07
N PRO A 68 -27.41 -12.31 -10.44
CA PRO A 68 -26.24 -11.87 -11.19
C PRO A 68 -26.71 -11.27 -12.51
N VAL A 69 -26.65 -9.95 -12.62
CA VAL A 69 -26.95 -9.25 -13.86
C VAL A 69 -25.80 -9.53 -14.83
N SER A 70 -25.89 -10.66 -15.52
CA SER A 70 -25.25 -10.84 -16.82
C SER A 70 -25.96 -9.92 -17.79
N ARG A 71 -25.58 -8.64 -17.82
CA ARG A 71 -26.05 -7.73 -18.87
C ARG A 71 -24.86 -6.92 -19.36
N ARG A 72 -24.45 -7.22 -20.59
CA ARG A 72 -23.45 -6.47 -21.37
C ARG A 72 -23.94 -5.08 -21.79
N ASP A 73 -25.13 -4.66 -21.39
CA ASP A 73 -25.84 -3.54 -22.04
C ASP A 73 -26.35 -2.45 -21.09
N GLU A 74 -25.84 -2.36 -19.86
CA GLU A 74 -25.85 -1.09 -19.13
C GLU A 74 -24.43 -0.58 -19.12
N ALA A 75 -24.20 0.58 -19.76
CA ALA A 75 -22.91 1.24 -19.72
C ALA A 75 -22.51 1.45 -18.26
N PHE A 76 -21.61 0.59 -17.75
CA PHE A 76 -21.02 0.75 -16.44
C PHE A 76 -20.26 2.06 -16.47
N ASP A 77 -20.87 3.11 -15.93
CA ASP A 77 -20.17 4.34 -15.60
C ASP A 77 -19.44 4.11 -14.28
N PRO A 78 -18.10 4.01 -14.30
CA PRO A 78 -17.33 3.81 -13.09
C PRO A 78 -17.64 4.93 -12.10
N GLU A 79 -17.80 6.19 -12.55
CA GLU A 79 -17.95 7.34 -11.65
C GLU A 79 -19.17 7.25 -10.72
N THR A 80 -20.29 6.71 -11.20
CA THR A 80 -21.52 6.50 -10.44
C THR A 80 -21.54 5.19 -9.64
N ALA A 81 -20.66 4.23 -9.94
CA ALA A 81 -20.40 3.07 -9.08
C ALA A 81 -19.58 3.40 -7.85
N PHE A 82 -18.72 4.40 -7.97
CA PHE A 82 -17.78 4.79 -6.94
C PHE A 82 -18.28 5.83 -5.94
N THR A 83 -19.39 6.51 -6.24
CA THR A 83 -19.89 7.64 -5.43
C THR A 83 -21.03 7.28 -4.47
N SER A 84 -21.57 6.06 -4.52
CA SER A 84 -22.71 5.68 -3.69
C SER A 84 -22.41 4.41 -2.88
N ASN A 85 -22.10 4.64 -1.60
CA ASN A 85 -22.36 3.75 -0.46
C ASN A 85 -21.44 2.57 -0.11
N THR A 86 -20.10 2.57 -0.25
CA THR A 86 -19.30 1.54 0.48
C THR A 86 -17.96 2.02 0.98
N TYR A 87 -17.57 1.53 2.16
CA TYR A 87 -16.41 1.89 2.98
C TYR A 87 -16.47 3.22 3.74
N LYS A 88 -17.64 3.55 4.32
CA LYS A 88 -17.61 4.22 5.61
C LYS A 88 -17.18 3.21 6.69
N LYS A 89 -15.89 3.08 6.93
CA LYS A 89 -15.42 2.85 8.32
C LYS A 89 -15.57 4.18 9.07
N HIS A 90 -16.78 4.73 9.05
CA HIS A 90 -17.15 5.91 9.82
C HIS A 90 -17.50 5.38 11.20
N VAL A 91 -16.59 5.54 12.15
CA VAL A 91 -16.96 5.48 13.56
C VAL A 91 -17.97 6.61 13.75
N PRO A 92 -19.26 6.32 14.06
CA PRO A 92 -20.27 7.35 14.15
C PRO A 92 -19.89 8.34 15.25
N GLY A 93 -19.77 9.63 14.89
CA GLY A 93 -19.61 10.71 15.88
C GLY A 93 -18.30 11.52 15.82
N HIS A 94 -17.31 11.14 15.01
CA HIS A 94 -16.14 11.99 14.81
C HIS A 94 -16.36 13.02 13.70
N LYS A 95 -16.55 14.28 14.10
CA LYS A 95 -16.44 15.45 13.21
C LYS A 95 -15.03 15.45 12.60
N HIS A 96 -14.93 15.63 11.29
CA HIS A 96 -13.66 15.85 10.62
C HIS A 96 -12.96 17.03 11.27
N SER A 97 -11.90 16.76 12.02
CA SER A 97 -11.03 17.81 12.51
C SER A 97 -10.21 18.29 11.31
N GLY A 98 -10.30 19.56 10.93
CA GLY A 98 -9.36 20.19 9.98
C GLY A 98 -7.94 20.30 10.55
N VAL A 99 -7.57 19.40 11.46
CA VAL A 99 -6.28 19.31 12.13
C VAL A 99 -5.37 18.50 11.23
N GLN A 100 -4.40 19.19 10.64
CA GLN A 100 -3.34 18.57 9.87
C GLN A 100 -2.19 18.28 10.83
N TRP A 101 -1.61 17.09 10.76
CA TRP A 101 -0.61 16.65 11.74
C TRP A 101 0.80 17.04 11.31
N LYS A 102 1.66 17.35 12.28
CA LYS A 102 3.12 17.39 12.07
C LYS A 102 3.63 15.95 11.94
N ILE A 103 4.28 15.63 10.82
CA ILE A 103 4.73 14.27 10.53
C ILE A 103 6.24 14.18 10.64
N PRO A 104 6.80 13.34 11.53
CA PRO A 104 8.23 13.06 11.51
C PRO A 104 8.56 12.13 10.35
N LEU A 105 9.52 12.53 9.53
CA LEU A 105 10.07 11.72 8.44
C LEU A 105 11.41 11.19 8.88
N PHE A 106 11.49 9.88 9.03
CA PHE A 106 12.73 9.18 9.37
C PHE A 106 13.53 8.94 8.08
N LEU A 107 14.67 9.62 7.98
CA LEU A 107 15.55 9.62 6.82
C LEU A 107 16.97 9.26 7.26
N ARG A 108 17.87 9.15 6.29
CA ARG A 108 19.31 9.09 6.54
C ARG A 108 19.99 10.24 5.83
N ASP A 109 21.01 10.80 6.46
CA ASP A 109 21.84 11.79 5.81
C ASP A 109 22.54 11.15 4.58
N PRO A 110 22.48 11.76 3.38
CA PRO A 110 23.02 11.17 2.16
C PRO A 110 24.53 10.89 2.19
N LEU A 111 25.29 11.61 3.02
CA LEU A 111 26.75 11.53 3.07
C LEU A 111 27.22 10.65 4.22
N THR A 112 26.73 10.92 5.44
CA THR A 112 27.15 10.25 6.68
C THR A 112 26.37 8.96 6.95
N LEU A 113 25.22 8.77 6.31
CA LEU A 113 24.27 7.68 6.55
C LEU A 113 23.66 7.66 7.96
N GLU A 114 23.92 8.71 8.76
CA GLU A 114 23.36 8.85 10.09
C GLU A 114 21.84 9.07 10.05
N PRO A 115 21.08 8.49 10.98
CA PRO A 115 19.64 8.72 11.07
C PRO A 115 19.33 10.20 11.28
N THR A 116 18.37 10.74 10.52
CA THR A 116 17.89 12.11 10.67
C THR A 116 16.37 12.16 10.63
N VAL A 117 15.78 13.12 11.34
CA VAL A 117 14.33 13.32 11.39
C VAL A 117 13.99 14.69 10.84
N LYS A 118 13.20 14.72 9.77
CA LYS A 118 12.66 15.97 9.22
C LYS A 118 11.17 16.05 9.52
N TRP A 119 10.74 17.15 10.12
CA TRP A 119 9.32 17.37 10.40
C TRP A 119 8.63 18.01 9.20
N LEU A 120 7.62 17.35 8.68
CA LEU A 120 6.71 17.92 7.69
C LEU A 120 5.60 18.66 8.42
N VAL A 121 5.49 19.97 8.17
CA VAL A 121 4.48 20.82 8.77
C VAL A 121 3.26 20.94 7.87
N GLU A 122 2.17 21.46 8.43
CA GLU A 122 0.87 21.60 7.77
C GLU A 122 0.98 22.41 6.47
N ASN A 123 0.31 21.94 5.41
CA ASN A 123 0.31 22.52 4.07
C ASN A 123 1.69 22.78 3.45
N SER A 124 2.73 22.13 3.98
CA SER A 124 4.08 22.28 3.45
C SER A 124 4.38 21.24 2.38
N THR A 125 5.22 21.66 1.45
CA THR A 125 5.93 20.77 0.55
C THR A 125 7.37 20.72 1.02
N ALA A 126 7.94 19.52 1.12
CA ALA A 126 9.37 19.37 1.31
C ALA A 126 10.00 18.73 0.07
N ILE A 127 11.21 19.16 -0.24
CA ILE A 127 12.11 18.44 -1.13
C ILE A 127 13.07 17.67 -0.23
N LEU A 128 13.16 16.37 -0.47
CA LEU A 128 14.05 15.47 0.22
C LEU A 128 15.08 14.93 -0.74
N ASP A 129 16.28 14.71 -0.22
CA ASP A 129 17.33 13.95 -0.89
C ASP A 129 17.44 12.60 -0.16
N LEU A 130 17.11 11.51 -0.86
CA LEU A 130 17.19 10.17 -0.27
C LEU A 130 18.60 9.56 -0.36
N GLY A 131 19.55 10.23 -1.01
CA GLY A 131 20.90 9.70 -1.19
C GLY A 131 20.87 8.33 -1.88
N LYS A 132 21.29 7.30 -1.12
CA LYS A 132 21.32 5.89 -1.57
C LYS A 132 20.02 5.13 -1.31
N ASP A 133 19.09 5.71 -0.56
CA ASP A 133 17.81 5.07 -0.26
C ASP A 133 16.85 5.14 -1.44
N THR A 134 16.14 4.03 -1.65
CA THR A 134 15.17 3.88 -2.75
C THR A 134 13.75 4.29 -2.34
N VAL A 135 13.43 4.16 -1.06
CA VAL A 135 12.09 4.37 -0.50
C VAL A 135 12.15 5.26 0.72
N LEU A 136 11.05 5.97 0.97
CA LEU A 136 10.85 6.71 2.21
C LEU A 136 10.66 5.75 3.39
N ASP A 137 11.01 6.22 4.59
CA ASP A 137 10.81 5.48 5.83
C ASP A 137 11.41 4.07 5.78
N ARG A 138 12.70 3.99 5.43
CA ARG A 138 13.50 2.77 5.28
C ARG A 138 13.28 1.73 6.40
N GLU A 139 13.12 2.22 7.62
CA GLU A 139 12.99 1.39 8.84
C GLU A 139 11.52 1.20 9.28
N GLY A 140 10.53 1.68 8.52
CA GLY A 140 9.11 1.51 8.82
C GLY A 140 8.64 2.20 10.10
N ARG A 141 9.26 3.32 10.49
CA ARG A 141 9.01 4.00 11.77
C ARG A 141 7.85 5.01 11.72
N SER A 142 7.43 5.40 10.53
CA SER A 142 6.40 6.43 10.35
C SER A 142 4.99 5.86 10.53
N PHE A 143 4.05 6.65 11.06
CA PHE A 143 2.65 6.25 11.23
C PHE A 143 1.74 6.69 10.08
N VAL A 144 2.27 6.82 8.87
CA VAL A 144 1.58 7.44 7.72
C VAL A 144 1.71 6.60 6.46
N ARG A 145 0.67 6.46 5.65
CA ARG A 145 0.80 5.69 4.41
C ARG A 145 1.58 6.48 3.36
N ILE A 146 2.48 5.84 2.63
CA ILE A 146 3.29 6.50 1.60
C ILE A 146 2.80 6.07 0.23
N ARG A 147 2.37 7.04 -0.58
CA ARG A 147 2.02 6.86 -1.99
C ARG A 147 3.10 7.46 -2.86
N TYR A 148 3.65 6.67 -3.76
CA TYR A 148 4.58 7.14 -4.79
C TYR A 148 3.82 7.58 -6.06
N ASP A 149 4.47 8.34 -6.93
CA ASP A 149 3.97 8.55 -8.29
C ASP A 149 4.35 7.37 -9.19
N ALA A 150 3.86 7.39 -10.44
CA ALA A 150 4.06 6.28 -11.36
C ALA A 150 5.55 6.03 -11.66
N GLU A 151 6.34 7.10 -11.82
CA GLU A 151 7.78 7.01 -12.09
C GLU A 151 8.54 6.36 -10.93
N LEU A 152 8.29 6.80 -9.70
CA LEU A 152 8.88 6.19 -8.51
C LEU A 152 8.42 4.75 -8.31
N TYR A 153 7.15 4.43 -8.53
CA TYR A 153 6.68 3.05 -8.43
C TYR A 153 7.38 2.13 -9.43
N LEU A 154 7.62 2.59 -10.66
CA LEU A 154 8.36 1.84 -11.67
C LEU A 154 9.82 1.62 -11.24
N ASP A 155 10.51 2.65 -10.74
CA ASP A 155 11.90 2.53 -10.25
C ASP A 155 12.01 1.58 -9.05
N ILE A 156 11.12 1.74 -8.06
CA ILE A 156 11.06 0.86 -6.88
C ILE A 156 10.84 -0.60 -7.32
N THR A 157 9.89 -0.84 -8.22
CA THR A 157 9.58 -2.19 -8.71
C THR A 157 10.76 -2.79 -9.47
N ALA A 158 11.42 -2.01 -10.33
CA ALA A 158 12.60 -2.46 -11.06
C ALA A 158 13.75 -2.86 -10.12
N ARG A 159 13.99 -2.07 -9.07
CA ARG A 159 15.02 -2.36 -8.05
C ARG A 159 14.69 -3.62 -7.23
N LEU A 160 13.44 -3.78 -6.81
CA LEU A 160 12.97 -4.99 -6.12
C LEU A 160 13.10 -6.23 -7.00
N HIS A 161 12.84 -6.11 -8.30
CA HIS A 161 13.05 -7.20 -9.24
C HIS A 161 14.51 -7.55 -9.47
N ALA A 162 15.40 -6.55 -9.48
CA ALA A 162 16.84 -6.79 -9.59
C ALA A 162 17.37 -7.49 -8.33
N ASP A 163 17.19 -6.87 -7.17
CA ASP A 163 17.62 -7.37 -5.87
C ASP A 163 16.68 -6.88 -4.76
N PRO A 164 15.83 -7.75 -4.19
CA PRO A 164 14.94 -7.37 -3.11
C PRO A 164 15.68 -6.84 -1.86
N ASN A 165 16.93 -7.25 -1.62
CA ASN A 165 17.70 -6.84 -0.43
C ASN A 165 18.21 -5.40 -0.50
N CYS A 166 18.10 -4.73 -1.65
CA CYS A 166 18.42 -3.29 -1.74
C CYS A 166 17.46 -2.43 -0.88
N ILE A 167 16.27 -2.94 -0.57
CA ILE A 167 15.29 -2.33 0.32
C ILE A 167 15.12 -3.22 1.57
N PRO A 168 15.28 -2.68 2.79
CA PRO A 168 15.11 -3.46 4.01
C PRO A 168 13.73 -4.11 4.13
N VAL A 169 13.69 -5.25 4.84
CA VAL A 169 12.46 -6.02 5.10
C VAL A 169 11.33 -5.13 5.64
N ALA A 170 11.63 -4.22 6.58
CA ALA A 170 10.65 -3.30 7.15
C ALA A 170 9.99 -2.41 6.08
N ALA A 171 10.79 -1.79 5.21
CA ALA A 171 10.27 -0.97 4.13
C ALA A 171 9.55 -1.80 3.04
N ARG A 172 10.01 -3.01 2.72
CA ARG A 172 9.30 -3.92 1.80
C ARG A 172 7.93 -4.35 2.33
N THR A 173 7.87 -4.63 3.63
CA THR A 173 6.63 -4.94 4.36
C THR A 173 5.65 -3.77 4.28
N ARG A 174 6.14 -2.56 4.56
CA ARG A 174 5.35 -1.33 4.47
C ARG A 174 4.89 -1.06 3.04
N LEU A 175 5.77 -1.17 2.05
CA LEU A 175 5.43 -0.92 0.65
C LEU A 175 4.30 -1.83 0.18
N MET A 176 4.32 -3.12 0.58
CA MET A 176 3.23 -4.05 0.33
C MET A 176 1.93 -3.57 0.98
N ASP A 177 1.94 -3.30 2.29
CA ASP A 177 0.74 -2.89 3.03
C ASP A 177 0.15 -1.56 2.51
N ASP A 178 1.00 -0.56 2.30
CA ASP A 178 0.60 0.75 1.79
C ASP A 178 0.02 0.64 0.38
N SER A 179 0.66 -0.12 -0.52
CA SER A 179 0.19 -0.23 -1.91
C SER A 179 -1.19 -0.89 -2.01
N PHE A 180 -1.40 -2.01 -1.30
CA PHE A 180 -2.68 -2.71 -1.31
C PHE A 180 -3.77 -1.92 -0.57
N THR A 181 -3.46 -1.33 0.58
CA THR A 181 -4.45 -0.49 1.28
C THR A 181 -4.85 0.71 0.42
N LEU A 182 -3.89 1.39 -0.20
CA LEU A 182 -4.17 2.53 -1.08
C LEU A 182 -4.98 2.12 -2.29
N ALA A 183 -4.75 0.91 -2.83
CA ALA A 183 -5.55 0.37 -3.93
C ALA A 183 -6.98 0.03 -3.50
N GLU A 184 -7.16 -0.54 -2.30
CA GLU A 184 -8.46 -0.83 -1.70
C GLU A 184 -9.33 0.41 -1.54
N VAL A 185 -8.73 1.55 -1.15
CA VAL A 185 -9.43 2.83 -1.01
C VAL A 185 -9.42 3.70 -2.28
N GLY A 186 -9.01 3.15 -3.43
CA GLY A 186 -9.00 3.83 -4.72
C GLY A 186 -7.94 4.94 -4.89
N ASN A 187 -7.01 5.10 -3.95
CA ASN A 187 -5.90 6.07 -4.03
C ASN A 187 -4.72 5.56 -4.85
N LEU A 188 -4.72 4.28 -5.20
CA LEU A 188 -3.77 3.64 -6.10
C LEU A 188 -4.54 2.66 -7.01
N SER A 189 -3.97 2.33 -8.16
CA SER A 189 -4.51 1.29 -9.03
C SER A 189 -4.06 -0.08 -8.53
N TYR A 190 -4.94 -1.07 -8.53
CA TYR A 190 -4.54 -2.44 -8.21
C TYR A 190 -3.48 -2.97 -9.18
N ALA A 191 -3.40 -2.47 -10.42
CA ALA A 191 -2.31 -2.81 -11.33
C ALA A 191 -0.93 -2.46 -10.74
N HIS A 192 -0.80 -1.33 -10.04
CA HIS A 192 0.47 -0.97 -9.38
C HIS A 192 0.76 -1.86 -8.17
N ALA A 193 -0.24 -2.10 -7.33
CA ALA A 193 -0.09 -2.95 -6.15
C ALA A 193 0.29 -4.40 -6.53
N LEU A 194 -0.39 -4.98 -7.53
CA LEU A 194 -0.04 -6.30 -8.05
C LEU A 194 1.31 -6.32 -8.75
N ASN A 195 1.69 -5.27 -9.48
CA ASN A 195 3.01 -5.23 -10.11
C ASN A 195 4.14 -5.24 -9.07
N ILE A 196 3.97 -4.53 -7.95
CA ILE A 196 4.90 -4.60 -6.82
C ILE A 196 4.94 -6.04 -6.28
N SER A 197 3.80 -6.70 -6.05
CA SER A 197 3.82 -8.04 -5.45
C SER A 197 4.55 -9.10 -6.27
N VAL A 198 4.83 -8.87 -7.55
CA VAL A 198 5.63 -9.78 -8.40
C VAL A 198 7.04 -9.98 -7.85
N TYR A 199 7.64 -9.03 -7.12
CA TYR A 199 8.98 -9.23 -6.54
C TYR A 199 9.01 -10.37 -5.50
N LEU A 200 7.87 -10.76 -4.93
CA LEU A 200 7.78 -11.83 -3.93
C LEU A 200 8.35 -13.17 -4.41
N ARG A 201 8.44 -13.36 -5.74
CA ARG A 201 9.14 -14.50 -6.35
C ARG A 201 10.60 -14.65 -5.92
N LYS A 202 11.21 -13.56 -5.43
CA LYS A 202 12.59 -13.50 -4.94
C LYS A 202 12.66 -13.17 -3.43
N GLU A 203 11.52 -13.08 -2.76
CA GLU A 203 11.48 -12.81 -1.33
C GLU A 203 11.89 -14.05 -0.53
N THR A 204 12.57 -13.83 0.59
CA THR A 204 12.93 -14.86 1.57
C THR A 204 12.46 -14.49 2.98
N ALA A 205 12.05 -13.24 3.20
CA ALA A 205 11.52 -12.79 4.48
C ALA A 205 10.00 -13.01 4.55
N TYR A 206 9.53 -13.53 5.69
CA TYR A 206 8.10 -13.75 5.95
C TYR A 206 7.24 -12.46 6.07
N PRO A 207 7.71 -11.35 6.68
CA PRO A 207 6.82 -10.21 6.96
C PRO A 207 6.12 -9.57 5.74
N PRO A 208 6.78 -9.35 4.58
CA PRO A 208 6.09 -8.81 3.40
C PRO A 208 4.99 -9.73 2.85
N VAL A 209 5.19 -11.03 2.98
CA VAL A 209 4.25 -12.06 2.52
C VAL A 209 3.05 -12.12 3.44
N LYS A 210 3.27 -12.00 4.75
CA LYS A 210 2.19 -11.83 5.74
C LYS A 210 1.32 -10.62 5.43
N MET A 211 1.92 -9.50 4.97
CA MET A 211 1.15 -8.32 4.55
C MET A 211 0.33 -8.58 3.30
N LEU A 212 0.89 -9.21 2.26
CA LEU A 212 0.10 -9.59 1.10
C LEU A 212 -1.08 -10.49 1.51
N HIS A 213 -0.83 -11.52 2.31
CA HIS A 213 -1.86 -12.44 2.78
C HIS A 213 -3.05 -11.73 3.44
N ALA A 214 -2.79 -10.76 4.31
CA ALA A 214 -3.84 -9.97 4.96
C ALA A 214 -4.75 -9.21 3.96
N HIS A 215 -4.22 -8.84 2.80
CA HIS A 215 -4.98 -8.20 1.71
C HIS A 215 -5.65 -9.20 0.76
N LEU A 216 -5.17 -10.45 0.70
CA LEU A 216 -5.75 -11.49 -0.14
C LEU A 216 -7.14 -11.90 0.32
N ASP A 217 -7.43 -11.91 1.62
CA ASP A 217 -8.77 -12.24 2.13
C ASP A 217 -9.83 -11.33 1.52
N PHE A 218 -9.56 -10.02 1.49
CA PHE A 218 -10.41 -9.04 0.83
C PHE A 218 -10.50 -9.29 -0.68
N LEU A 219 -9.37 -9.47 -1.37
CA LEU A 219 -9.36 -9.66 -2.82
C LEU A 219 -10.09 -10.93 -3.26
N VAL A 220 -9.89 -12.04 -2.55
CA VAL A 220 -10.57 -13.31 -2.81
C VAL A 220 -12.07 -13.15 -2.61
N SER A 221 -12.49 -12.54 -1.49
CA SER A 221 -13.92 -12.34 -1.23
C SER A 221 -14.61 -11.49 -2.32
N ARG A 222 -13.88 -10.58 -2.97
CA ARG A 222 -14.40 -9.74 -4.07
C ARG A 222 -14.31 -10.40 -5.43
N LEU A 223 -13.26 -11.16 -5.70
CA LEU A 223 -12.99 -11.71 -7.02
C LEU A 223 -13.58 -13.10 -7.23
N THR A 224 -14.07 -13.81 -6.20
CA THR A 224 -14.50 -15.22 -6.32
C THR A 224 -15.53 -15.45 -7.45
N ALA A 225 -16.49 -14.54 -7.64
CA ALA A 225 -17.50 -14.65 -8.70
C ALA A 225 -17.04 -14.12 -10.08
N HIS A 226 -15.79 -13.65 -10.19
CA HIS A 226 -15.30 -12.97 -11.38
C HIS A 226 -14.77 -13.96 -12.44
N PRO A 227 -15.05 -13.76 -13.74
CA PRO A 227 -14.55 -14.66 -14.79
C PRO A 227 -13.03 -14.80 -14.84
N LYS A 228 -12.30 -13.76 -14.39
CA LYS A 228 -10.82 -13.76 -14.33
C LYS A 228 -10.26 -14.27 -13.00
N PHE A 229 -11.08 -14.70 -12.05
CA PHE A 229 -10.61 -15.23 -10.77
C PHE A 229 -9.59 -16.37 -10.92
N PRO A 230 -9.77 -17.33 -11.86
CA PRO A 230 -8.76 -18.37 -12.08
C PRO A 230 -7.41 -17.81 -12.54
N LEU A 231 -7.38 -16.70 -13.27
CA LEU A 231 -6.13 -16.01 -13.65
C LEU A 231 -5.48 -15.36 -12.44
N PHE A 232 -6.27 -14.72 -11.57
CA PHE A 232 -5.79 -14.16 -10.31
C PHE A 232 -5.20 -15.24 -9.39
N GLN A 233 -5.87 -16.40 -9.25
CA GLN A 233 -5.34 -17.53 -8.47
C GLN A 233 -4.00 -18.02 -9.02
N LYS A 234 -3.89 -18.22 -10.34
CA LYS A 234 -2.63 -18.59 -11.00
C LYS A 234 -1.53 -17.56 -10.75
N PHE A 235 -1.86 -16.28 -10.79
CA PHE A 235 -0.94 -15.20 -10.49
C PHE A 235 -0.43 -15.28 -9.03
N ILE A 236 -1.33 -15.42 -8.05
CA ILE A 236 -0.95 -15.53 -6.63
C ILE A 236 -0.07 -16.75 -6.38
N ILE A 237 -0.41 -17.90 -6.96
CA ILE A 237 0.43 -19.11 -6.88
C ILE A 237 1.81 -18.82 -7.45
N ALA A 238 1.90 -18.24 -8.65
CA ALA A 238 3.18 -17.97 -9.32
C ALA A 238 4.11 -17.02 -8.54
N ILE A 239 3.56 -16.09 -7.75
CA ILE A 239 4.38 -15.17 -6.94
C ILE A 239 4.78 -15.73 -5.56
N LEU A 240 4.01 -16.68 -5.01
CA LEU A 240 4.25 -17.25 -3.68
C LEU A 240 4.96 -18.62 -3.70
N GLU A 241 4.83 -19.38 -4.79
CA GLU A 241 5.40 -20.73 -4.92
C GLU A 241 6.92 -20.77 -4.62
N PRO A 242 7.78 -19.87 -5.15
CA PRO A 242 9.21 -19.92 -4.85
C PRO A 242 9.53 -19.76 -3.37
N LEU A 243 8.79 -18.90 -2.66
CA LEU A 243 8.95 -18.68 -1.23
C LEU A 243 8.49 -19.90 -0.42
N PHE A 244 7.37 -20.52 -0.81
CA PHE A 244 6.89 -21.73 -0.15
C PHE A 244 7.92 -22.86 -0.26
N GLU A 245 8.50 -23.06 -1.44
CA GLU A 245 9.61 -24.00 -1.60
C GLU A 245 10.84 -23.63 -0.76
N HIS A 246 11.16 -22.34 -0.65
CA HIS A 246 12.26 -21.87 0.19
C HIS A 246 12.05 -22.25 1.66
N PHE A 247 10.88 -21.98 2.24
CA PHE A 247 10.59 -22.34 3.64
C PHE A 247 10.41 -23.83 3.87
N GLN A 248 10.00 -24.60 2.86
CA GLN A 248 10.02 -26.06 2.95
C GLN A 248 11.46 -26.61 3.07
N ARG A 249 12.41 -26.04 2.32
CA ARG A 249 13.83 -26.45 2.34
C ARG A 249 14.58 -25.86 3.53
N HIS A 250 14.17 -24.68 3.99
CA HIS A 250 14.76 -23.93 5.10
C HIS A 250 13.66 -23.53 6.09
N PRO A 251 13.20 -24.47 6.94
CA PRO A 251 12.24 -24.16 7.98
C PRO A 251 12.75 -23.01 8.84
N LEU A 252 11.86 -22.10 9.24
CA LEU A 252 12.19 -21.06 10.21
C LEU A 252 12.65 -21.75 11.50
N GLU A 253 13.89 -21.48 11.93
CA GLU A 253 14.33 -21.89 13.25
C GLU A 253 13.42 -21.21 14.29
N ASN A 254 12.91 -21.99 15.25
CA ASN A 254 12.05 -21.49 16.33
C ASN A 254 12.87 -20.65 17.32
N ASP A 255 13.27 -19.44 16.93
CA ASP A 255 13.83 -18.43 17.83
C ASP A 255 12.77 -17.40 18.25
N VAL A 256 11.53 -17.85 18.44
CA VAL A 256 10.56 -17.11 19.23
C VAL A 256 10.63 -17.65 20.66
N LYS A 257 11.65 -17.21 21.42
CA LYS A 257 11.47 -17.08 22.86
C LYS A 257 10.39 -16.01 23.05
N ILE A 258 9.14 -16.46 23.15
CA ILE A 258 8.06 -15.64 23.67
C ILE A 258 8.51 -15.30 25.09
N HIS A 259 9.01 -14.08 25.29
CA HIS A 259 9.12 -13.52 26.62
C HIS A 259 7.69 -13.34 27.12
N GLU A 260 7.20 -14.36 27.84
CA GLU A 260 6.09 -14.20 28.77
C GLU A 260 6.61 -13.37 29.96
N GLU A 261 6.28 -12.08 29.97
CA GLU A 261 6.15 -11.26 31.19
C GLU A 261 4.92 -10.33 31.06
#